data_AF-A0A841WBX3-F1
#
_entry.id   AF-A0A841WBX3-F1
#
_cell.length_a   1.000
_cell.length_b   1.000
_cell.length_c   1.000
_cell.angle_alpha   90.00
_cell.angle_beta   90.00
_cell.angle_gamma   90.00
#
_symmetry.space_group_name_H-M   'P 1'
#
loop_
_entity.id
_entity.type
_entity.pdbx_description
1 polymer ?
#
loop_
_entity_poly.entity_id
_entity_poly.type
_entity_poly.pdbx_seq_one_letter_code
_entity_poly.pdbx_strand_id
1 'polypeptide(L)'
;MEPTISIPKGWQYPRFTFGQRTERGQIIGLKYYAEDTYLADEYGAGWRYILLPDKNREDEEHRIEGELELLTPQELRTQIQAEIDSYSRLLELLKSELKAIPITVATTKSTAENETPSEKQQQFSISEPNLHSLIDAAQFILKEIAKHPDFLTLEYQPDLTVGDAQTALDYLQSGLEDIQKFDITSNIFP
;
A
#
# COMPACT_ATOMS: atom_id res chain seq x y z
N MET A 1 14.06 15.63 -2.10
CA MET A 1 15.16 15.77 -1.12
C MET A 1 15.70 14.37 -0.88
N GLU A 2 16.95 14.10 -1.25
CA GLU A 2 17.57 12.82 -0.89
C GLU A 2 17.97 12.91 0.60
N PRO A 3 17.61 11.93 1.44
CA PRO A 3 18.02 11.92 2.84
C PRO A 3 19.55 11.78 2.90
N THR A 4 20.24 12.83 3.33
CA THR A 4 21.69 12.79 3.55
C THR A 4 21.95 12.29 4.96
N ILE A 5 22.28 11.01 5.09
CA ILE A 5 22.73 10.44 6.36
C ILE A 5 24.10 11.05 6.67
N SER A 6 24.17 11.89 7.70
CA SER A 6 25.43 12.46 8.18
C SER A 6 26.06 11.53 9.19
N ILE A 7 27.21 10.97 8.84
CA ILE A 7 27.95 10.04 9.70
C ILE A 7 28.88 10.83 10.64
N PRO A 8 28.94 10.49 11.95
CA PRO A 8 29.85 11.13 12.89
C PRO A 8 31.32 11.08 12.44
N LYS A 9 32.07 12.13 12.78
CA LYS A 9 33.50 12.22 12.48
C LYS A 9 34.26 11.09 13.17
N GLY A 10 35.04 10.33 12.39
CA GLY A 10 35.85 9.20 12.88
C GLY A 10 35.24 7.82 12.58
N TRP A 11 33.96 7.76 12.19
CA TRP A 11 33.36 6.49 11.76
C TRP A 11 33.70 6.26 10.29
N GLN A 12 33.98 5.00 9.95
CA GLN A 12 34.10 4.60 8.55
C GLN A 12 32.71 4.66 7.90
N TYR A 13 32.65 4.90 6.59
CA TYR A 13 31.38 4.82 5.87
C TYR A 13 30.95 3.34 5.76
N PRO A 14 29.66 3.02 5.99
CA PRO A 14 29.16 1.68 5.78
C PRO A 14 29.25 1.34 4.29
N ARG A 15 29.74 0.15 3.98
CA ARG A 15 29.84 -0.38 2.62
C ARG A 15 28.47 -0.64 2.00
N PHE A 16 27.48 -1.01 2.80
CA PHE A 16 26.12 -1.30 2.34
C PHE A 16 25.11 -0.31 2.88
N THR A 17 23.98 -0.21 2.20
CA THR A 17 22.93 0.76 2.51
C THR A 17 21.65 0.07 2.97
N PHE A 18 20.81 0.81 3.69
CA PHE A 18 19.50 0.33 4.11
C PHE A 18 18.64 -0.08 2.91
N GLY A 19 17.92 -1.19 3.03
CA GLY A 19 17.05 -1.73 1.99
C GLY A 19 17.78 -2.50 0.89
N GLN A 20 19.12 -2.50 0.88
CA GLN A 20 19.90 -3.22 -0.10
C GLN A 20 19.78 -4.73 0.10
N ARG A 21 19.70 -5.48 -1.00
CA ARG A 21 19.57 -6.94 -0.98
C ARG A 21 20.94 -7.61 -1.05
N THR A 22 21.11 -8.59 -0.18
CA THR A 22 22.29 -9.45 -0.07
C THR A 22 21.87 -10.90 -0.35
N GLU A 23 22.82 -11.79 -0.55
CA GLU A 23 22.53 -13.22 -0.71
C GLU A 23 21.79 -13.83 0.50
N ARG A 24 21.92 -13.20 1.67
CA ARG A 24 21.36 -13.67 2.94
C ARG A 24 20.07 -12.97 3.35
N GLY A 25 19.59 -12.01 2.57
CA GLY A 25 18.39 -11.25 2.90
C GLY A 25 18.50 -9.76 2.62
N GLN A 26 17.48 -9.02 3.03
CA GLN A 26 17.45 -7.56 2.87
C GLN A 26 18.02 -6.87 4.11
N ILE A 27 18.86 -5.85 3.92
CA ILE A 27 19.37 -5.03 5.02
C ILE A 27 18.23 -4.16 5.55
N ILE A 28 17.84 -4.40 6.80
CA ILE A 28 16.79 -3.66 7.53
C ILE A 28 17.35 -2.81 8.66
N GLY A 29 18.67 -2.77 8.85
CA GLY A 29 19.27 -1.94 9.88
C GLY A 29 20.79 -1.91 9.82
N LEU A 30 21.35 -0.83 10.37
CA LEU A 30 22.78 -0.61 10.50
C LEU A 30 23.07 -0.14 11.93
N LYS A 31 24.04 -0.76 12.59
CA LYS A 31 24.53 -0.38 13.92
C LYS A 31 26.05 -0.23 13.86
N TYR A 32 26.59 0.83 14.45
CA TYR A 32 28.04 1.00 14.56
C TYR A 32 28.48 0.79 16.00
N TYR A 33 29.48 -0.05 16.21
CA TYR A 33 30.12 -0.27 17.51
C TYR A 33 31.44 0.51 17.55
N ALA A 34 31.49 1.55 18.38
CA ALA A 34 32.69 2.37 18.56
C ALA A 34 33.72 1.64 19.42
N GLU A 35 35.01 1.84 19.11
CA GLU A 35 36.18 1.12 19.67
C GLU A 35 36.32 1.17 21.20
N ASP A 36 35.61 2.07 21.87
CA ASP A 36 35.65 2.31 23.33
C ASP A 36 34.37 1.86 24.06
N THR A 37 33.54 1.05 23.40
CA THR A 37 32.27 0.57 23.96
C THR A 37 32.35 -0.90 24.35
N TYR A 38 31.59 -1.29 25.39
CA TYR A 38 31.46 -2.69 25.81
C TYR A 38 31.09 -3.64 24.64
N LEU A 39 30.25 -3.17 23.72
CA LEU A 39 29.85 -3.94 22.54
C LEU A 39 31.01 -4.17 21.56
N ALA A 40 31.94 -3.22 21.44
CA ALA A 40 33.12 -3.41 20.62
C ALA A 40 34.14 -4.35 21.28
N ASP A 41 34.22 -4.37 22.61
CA ASP A 41 35.05 -5.34 23.34
C ASP A 41 34.52 -6.78 23.16
N GLU A 42 33.19 -6.97 23.21
CA GLU A 42 32.57 -8.29 23.12
C GLU A 42 32.49 -8.81 21.68
N TYR A 43 32.17 -7.94 20.72
CA TYR A 43 31.87 -8.35 19.34
C TYR A 43 32.90 -7.85 18.31
N GLY A 44 33.73 -6.87 18.65
CA GLY A 44 34.62 -6.14 17.74
C GLY A 44 34.00 -4.83 17.22
N ALA A 45 34.84 -3.81 17.08
CA ALA A 45 34.44 -2.50 16.56
C ALA A 45 34.03 -2.54 15.07
N GLY A 46 33.20 -1.58 14.66
CA GLY A 46 32.79 -1.37 13.27
C GLY A 46 31.29 -1.54 12.99
N TRP A 47 30.95 -1.64 11.71
CA TRP A 47 29.56 -1.77 11.25
C TRP A 47 29.00 -3.18 11.42
N ARG A 48 27.78 -3.23 11.93
CA ARG A 48 26.91 -4.40 11.99
C ARG A 48 25.66 -4.13 11.17
N TYR A 49 25.32 -5.10 10.35
CA TYR A 49 24.16 -5.06 9.48
C TYR A 49 23.12 -6.03 10.03
N ILE A 50 21.88 -5.55 10.03
CA ILE A 50 20.71 -6.33 10.44
C ILE A 50 20.02 -6.75 9.15
N LEU A 51 19.87 -8.06 8.98
CA LEU A 51 19.30 -8.67 7.79
C LEU A 51 17.96 -9.29 8.15
N LEU A 52 17.04 -9.20 7.20
CA LEU A 52 15.81 -9.96 7.18
C LEU A 52 15.93 -11.03 6.09
N PRO A 53 16.21 -12.29 6.46
CA PRO A 53 16.36 -13.39 5.49
C PRO A 53 15.06 -13.70 4.77
N ASP A 54 13.94 -13.63 5.49
CA ASP A 54 12.60 -13.90 4.99
C ASP A 54 11.62 -12.86 5.55
N LYS A 55 10.83 -12.23 4.68
CA LYS A 55 9.81 -11.25 5.07
C LYS A 55 8.69 -11.85 5.93
N ASN A 56 8.57 -13.18 5.97
CA ASN A 56 7.55 -13.90 6.72
C ASN A 56 8.06 -14.45 8.06
N ARG A 57 9.31 -14.17 8.43
CA ARG A 57 9.91 -14.60 9.69
C ARG A 57 10.25 -13.38 10.52
N GLU A 58 10.08 -13.51 11.84
CA GLU A 58 10.47 -12.47 12.80
C GLU A 58 11.98 -12.48 13.09
N ASP A 59 12.68 -13.53 12.66
CA ASP A 59 14.11 -13.72 12.95
C ASP A 59 14.97 -12.69 12.19
N GLU A 60 15.61 -11.78 12.93
CA GLU A 60 16.62 -10.85 12.41
C GLU A 60 18.03 -11.45 12.57
N GLU A 61 18.87 -11.30 11.54
CA GLU A 61 20.27 -11.73 11.60
C GLU A 61 21.24 -10.54 11.70
N HIS A 62 22.16 -10.59 12.65
CA HIS A 62 23.22 -9.60 12.81
C HIS A 62 24.53 -10.11 12.20
N ARG A 63 25.07 -9.39 11.21
CA ARG A 63 26.29 -9.77 10.49
C ARG A 63 27.28 -8.62 10.42
N ILE A 64 28.56 -8.97 10.33
CA ILE A 64 29.62 -8.00 10.03
C ILE A 64 29.70 -7.72 8.54
N GLU A 65 30.32 -6.58 8.21
CA GLU A 65 30.54 -6.16 6.83
C GLU A 65 31.27 -7.18 5.95
N GLY A 66 32.18 -7.96 6.54
CA GLY A 66 32.95 -8.98 5.82
C GLY A 66 32.20 -10.28 5.54
N GLU A 67 31.08 -10.53 6.23
CA GLU A 67 30.25 -11.73 6.04
C GLU A 67 29.14 -11.53 4.99
N LEU A 68 29.07 -10.32 4.43
CA LEU A 68 28.02 -9.91 3.52
C LEU A 68 28.52 -9.80 2.10
N GLU A 69 27.76 -10.44 1.20
CA GLU A 69 27.94 -10.33 -0.23
C GLU A 69 26.66 -9.79 -0.86
N LEU A 70 26.83 -8.83 -1.77
CA LEU A 70 25.72 -8.31 -2.55
C LEU A 70 25.34 -9.32 -3.61
N LEU A 71 24.04 -9.42 -3.87
CA LEU A 71 23.56 -10.17 -5.02
C LEU A 71 24.20 -9.63 -6.28
N THR A 72 24.56 -10.54 -7.18
CA THR A 72 24.97 -10.15 -8.53
C THR A 72 23.79 -9.45 -9.23
N PRO A 73 24.05 -8.58 -10.22
CA PRO A 73 22.97 -7.92 -10.95
C PRO A 73 21.97 -8.90 -11.59
N GLN A 74 22.41 -10.11 -11.94
CA GLN A 74 21.57 -11.15 -12.51
C GLN A 74 20.64 -11.77 -11.47
N GLU A 75 21.17 -12.09 -10.28
CA GLU A 75 20.35 -12.62 -9.18
C GLU A 75 19.36 -11.59 -8.68
N LEU A 76 19.79 -10.32 -8.57
CA LEU A 76 18.91 -9.22 -8.21
C LEU A 76 17.76 -9.08 -9.20
N ARG A 77 18.03 -9.12 -10.51
CA ARG A 77 16.99 -9.09 -11.55
C ARG A 77 16.05 -10.28 -11.44
N THR A 78 16.59 -11.47 -11.21
CA THR A 78 15.81 -12.71 -11.08
C THR A 78 14.87 -12.62 -9.88
N GLN A 79 15.35 -12.11 -8.75
CA GLN A 79 14.56 -11.96 -7.54
C GLN A 79 13.47 -10.89 -7.70
N ILE A 80 13.79 -9.76 -8.34
CA ILE A 80 12.80 -8.72 -8.68
C ILE A 80 11.73 -9.31 -9.60
N GLN A 81 12.13 -10.07 -10.63
CA GLN A 81 11.18 -10.68 -11.56
C GLN A 81 10.26 -11.69 -10.86
N ALA A 82 10.81 -12.54 -9.99
CA ALA A 82 10.02 -13.49 -9.22
C ALA A 82 8.99 -12.80 -8.31
N GLU A 83 9.34 -11.65 -7.74
CA GLU A 83 8.43 -10.82 -6.92
C GLU A 83 7.36 -10.12 -7.77
N ILE A 84 7.72 -9.63 -8.97
CA ILE A 84 6.74 -9.11 -9.93
C ILE A 84 5.74 -10.21 -10.33
N ASP A 85 6.23 -11.41 -10.64
CA ASP A 85 5.41 -12.54 -11.05
C ASP A 85 4.47 -12.99 -9.93
N SER A 86 4.94 -13.01 -8.68
CA SER A 86 4.11 -13.37 -7.53
C SER A 86 3.00 -12.36 -7.28
N TYR A 87 3.30 -11.06 -7.29
CA TYR A 87 2.29 -10.01 -7.16
C TYR A 87 1.31 -10.01 -8.33
N SER A 88 1.78 -10.30 -9.54
CA SER A 88 0.91 -10.41 -10.73
C SER A 88 -0.12 -11.52 -10.57
N ARG A 89 0.29 -12.71 -10.09
CA ARG A 89 -0.63 -13.82 -9.80
C ARG A 89 -1.64 -13.47 -8.71
N LEU A 90 -1.20 -12.79 -7.65
CA LEU A 90 -2.08 -12.35 -6.56
C LEU A 90 -3.14 -11.36 -7.08
N LEU A 91 -2.74 -10.42 -7.92
CA LEU A 91 -3.66 -9.49 -8.57
C LEU A 91 -4.67 -10.22 -9.47
N GLU A 92 -4.25 -11.24 -10.23
CA GLU A 92 -5.16 -12.05 -11.04
C GLU A 92 -6.17 -12.81 -10.18
N LEU A 93 -5.73 -13.40 -9.06
CA LEU A 93 -6.61 -14.08 -8.10
C LEU A 93 -7.66 -13.11 -7.55
N LEU A 94 -7.23 -11.96 -7.01
CA LEU A 94 -8.14 -10.95 -6.47
C LEU A 94 -9.13 -10.44 -7.53
N LYS A 95 -8.67 -10.23 -8.78
CA LYS A 95 -9.56 -9.86 -9.88
C LYS A 95 -10.61 -10.94 -10.17
N SER A 96 -10.22 -12.21 -10.11
CA SER A 96 -11.13 -13.33 -10.31
C SER A 96 -12.17 -13.44 -9.18
N GLU A 97 -11.75 -13.20 -7.93
CA GLU A 97 -12.63 -13.19 -6.76
C GLU A 97 -13.66 -12.06 -6.87
N LEU A 98 -13.22 -10.85 -7.23
CA LEU A 98 -14.12 -9.71 -7.47
C LEU A 98 -15.13 -9.98 -8.58
N LYS A 99 -14.74 -10.70 -9.64
CA LYS A 99 -15.66 -11.11 -10.72
C LYS A 99 -16.65 -12.18 -10.27
N ALA A 100 -16.28 -13.00 -9.28
CA ALA A 100 -17.11 -14.06 -8.72
C ALA A 100 -18.13 -13.56 -7.67
N ILE A 101 -17.99 -12.32 -7.18
CA ILE A 101 -19.03 -11.67 -6.38
C ILE A 101 -20.22 -11.38 -7.32
N PRO A 102 -21.39 -12.00 -7.13
CA PRO A 102 -22.56 -11.65 -7.91
C PRO A 102 -22.93 -10.21 -7.56
N ILE A 103 -22.70 -9.30 -8.50
CA ILE A 103 -23.26 -7.95 -8.50
C ILE A 103 -24.79 -8.11 -8.51
N THR A 104 -25.38 -8.22 -7.32
CA THR A 104 -26.82 -8.04 -7.10
C THR A 104 -27.06 -6.54 -7.00
N VAL A 105 -26.72 -5.82 -8.06
CA VAL A 105 -27.28 -4.50 -8.30
C VAL A 105 -28.44 -4.73 -9.25
N ALA A 106 -29.63 -4.43 -8.76
CA ALA A 106 -30.85 -4.41 -9.54
C ALA A 106 -30.71 -3.39 -10.67
N THR A 107 -30.20 -3.83 -11.81
CA THR A 107 -30.37 -3.09 -13.06
C THR A 107 -31.69 -3.54 -13.66
N THR A 108 -32.68 -2.67 -13.55
CA THR A 108 -33.93 -2.74 -14.31
C THR A 108 -33.63 -2.91 -15.80
N LYS A 109 -34.32 -3.88 -16.39
CA LYS A 109 -34.30 -4.34 -17.79
C LYS A 109 -34.29 -3.24 -18.85
N SER A 110 -33.44 -3.41 -19.87
CA SER A 110 -33.82 -3.40 -21.30
C SER A 110 -32.69 -4.09 -22.10
N THR A 111 -32.83 -5.38 -22.42
CA THR A 111 -33.24 -5.92 -23.75
C THR A 111 -32.12 -5.72 -24.79
N ALA A 112 -31.25 -6.74 -24.97
CA ALA A 112 -31.13 -7.62 -26.16
C ALA A 112 -30.54 -6.87 -27.39
N GLU A 113 -29.50 -7.31 -28.11
CA GLU A 113 -29.06 -8.65 -28.48
C GLU A 113 -27.73 -8.52 -29.29
N ASN A 114 -27.00 -9.65 -29.38
CA ASN A 114 -25.99 -10.03 -30.39
C ASN A 114 -24.49 -9.98 -30.05
N GLU A 115 -23.97 -11.21 -29.90
CA GLU A 115 -22.61 -11.74 -30.08
C GLU A 115 -22.02 -11.31 -31.46
N THR A 116 -20.71 -11.23 -31.75
CA THR A 116 -19.53 -12.05 -31.42
C THR A 116 -18.23 -11.24 -31.77
N PRO A 117 -17.00 -11.78 -31.64
CA PRO A 117 -15.86 -11.12 -31.01
C PRO A 117 -14.96 -10.33 -31.98
N SER A 118 -14.38 -9.22 -31.52
CA SER A 118 -13.20 -8.63 -32.16
C SER A 118 -12.40 -7.81 -31.16
N GLU A 119 -11.14 -8.19 -31.02
CA GLU A 119 -10.07 -7.45 -30.35
C GLU A 119 -10.02 -6.01 -30.87
N LYS A 120 -10.51 -5.07 -30.07
CA LYS A 120 -10.04 -3.69 -30.07
C LYS A 120 -10.10 -3.19 -28.64
N GLN A 121 -8.90 -3.05 -28.07
CA GLN A 121 -8.53 -2.02 -27.08
C GLN A 121 -9.76 -1.38 -26.40
N GLN A 122 -10.28 -2.03 -25.37
CA GLN A 122 -11.09 -1.33 -24.39
C GLN A 122 -10.16 -0.39 -23.65
N GLN A 123 -9.99 0.81 -24.21
CA GLN A 123 -10.01 2.01 -23.40
C GLN A 123 -11.20 1.84 -22.46
N PHE A 124 -10.91 1.43 -21.23
CA PHE A 124 -11.79 1.70 -20.12
C PHE A 124 -11.87 3.23 -20.07
N SER A 125 -12.83 3.79 -20.79
CA SER A 125 -13.41 5.07 -20.41
C SER A 125 -14.04 4.81 -19.05
N ILE A 126 -13.22 4.88 -18.00
CA ILE A 126 -13.70 5.13 -16.67
C ILE A 126 -14.35 6.50 -16.81
N SER A 127 -15.66 6.53 -17.06
CA SER A 127 -16.44 7.73 -16.82
C SER A 127 -16.03 8.16 -15.42
N GLU A 128 -15.47 9.35 -15.27
CA GLU A 128 -15.09 9.86 -13.97
C GLU A 128 -16.27 9.63 -13.02
N PRO A 129 -16.07 8.90 -11.91
CA PRO A 129 -17.17 8.54 -11.06
C PRO A 129 -17.82 9.84 -10.58
N ASN A 130 -19.13 9.97 -10.85
CA ASN A 130 -19.91 11.10 -10.41
C ASN A 130 -19.73 11.24 -8.89
N LEU A 131 -19.58 12.47 -8.40
CA LEU A 131 -19.29 12.70 -6.99
C LEU A 131 -20.35 12.13 -6.04
N HIS A 132 -21.62 12.07 -6.46
CA HIS A 132 -22.67 11.36 -5.72
C HIS A 132 -22.40 9.86 -5.63
N SER A 133 -21.95 9.22 -6.72
CA SER A 133 -21.62 7.79 -6.72
C SER A 133 -20.42 7.47 -5.80
N LEU A 134 -19.49 8.42 -5.63
CA LEU A 134 -18.38 8.28 -4.68
C LEU A 134 -18.86 8.39 -3.23
N ILE A 135 -19.80 9.30 -2.94
CA ILE A 135 -20.39 9.44 -1.61
C ILE A 135 -21.20 8.19 -1.26
N ASP A 136 -22.02 7.67 -2.17
CA ASP A 136 -22.81 6.45 -1.97
C ASP A 136 -21.89 5.25 -1.69
N ALA A 137 -20.81 5.12 -2.47
CA ALA A 137 -19.81 4.07 -2.26
C ALA A 137 -19.11 4.20 -0.90
N ALA A 138 -18.74 5.42 -0.50
CA ALA A 138 -18.11 5.68 0.79
C ALA A 138 -19.06 5.36 1.96
N GLN A 139 -20.34 5.75 1.87
CA GLN A 139 -21.36 5.40 2.86
C GLN A 139 -21.55 3.89 2.98
N PHE A 140 -21.58 3.18 1.85
CA PHE A 140 -21.65 1.72 1.83
C PHE A 140 -20.46 1.07 2.55
N ILE A 141 -19.24 1.52 2.24
CA ILE A 141 -18.01 0.99 2.86
C ILE A 141 -18.02 1.24 4.37
N LEU A 142 -18.37 2.45 4.83
CA LEU A 142 -18.45 2.76 6.26
C LEU A 142 -19.46 1.85 6.98
N LYS A 143 -20.58 1.53 6.34
CA LYS A 143 -21.59 0.61 6.87
C LYS A 143 -21.07 -0.82 7.00
N GLU A 144 -20.26 -1.29 6.05
CA GLU A 144 -19.66 -2.62 6.13
C GLU A 144 -18.53 -2.68 7.16
N ILE A 145 -17.72 -1.61 7.29
CA ILE A 145 -16.70 -1.49 8.35
C ILE A 145 -17.37 -1.54 9.73
N ALA A 146 -18.45 -0.79 9.94
CA ALA A 146 -19.16 -0.76 11.22
C ALA A 146 -19.70 -2.13 11.67
N LYS A 147 -19.94 -3.05 10.73
CA LYS A 147 -20.42 -4.41 11.01
C LYS A 147 -19.29 -5.43 11.19
N HIS A 148 -18.07 -5.08 10.83
CA HIS A 148 -16.96 -6.03 10.79
C HIS A 148 -16.57 -6.44 12.22
N PRO A 149 -16.42 -7.75 12.51
CA PRO A 149 -16.08 -8.21 13.87
C PRO A 149 -14.79 -7.57 14.37
N ASP A 150 -13.76 -7.46 13.53
CA ASP A 150 -12.48 -6.85 13.91
C ASP A 150 -12.62 -5.38 14.31
N PHE A 151 -13.57 -4.64 13.72
CA PHE A 151 -13.84 -3.26 14.08
C PHE A 151 -14.56 -3.17 15.45
N LEU A 152 -15.44 -4.14 15.75
CA LEU A 152 -16.14 -4.21 17.04
C LEU A 152 -15.23 -4.67 18.19
N THR A 153 -14.17 -5.42 17.88
CA THR A 153 -13.22 -5.95 18.86
C THR A 153 -11.96 -5.10 19.01
N LEU A 154 -11.97 -3.86 18.52
CA LEU A 154 -10.83 -2.96 18.67
C LEU A 154 -10.55 -2.69 20.16
N GLU A 155 -9.37 -3.09 20.64
CA GLU A 155 -8.85 -2.78 21.98
C GLU A 155 -8.32 -1.34 22.09
N TYR A 156 -8.32 -0.61 20.97
CA TYR A 156 -7.89 0.78 20.85
C TYR A 156 -9.07 1.66 20.41
N GLN A 157 -9.16 2.86 20.99
CA GLN A 157 -10.17 3.85 20.63
C GLN A 157 -9.59 4.85 19.62
N PRO A 158 -10.05 4.86 18.36
CA PRO A 158 -9.50 5.76 17.34
C PRO A 158 -9.95 7.21 17.56
N ASP A 159 -9.09 8.16 17.21
CA ASP A 159 -9.37 9.60 17.27
C ASP A 159 -10.48 10.04 16.29
N LEU A 160 -10.61 9.32 15.17
CA LEU A 160 -11.73 9.46 14.24
C LEU A 160 -12.57 8.20 14.26
N THR A 161 -13.87 8.37 14.49
CA THR A 161 -14.84 7.29 14.49
C THR A 161 -15.55 7.16 13.13
N VAL A 162 -16.20 6.02 12.91
CA VAL A 162 -17.10 5.85 11.76
C VAL A 162 -18.25 6.87 11.78
N GLY A 163 -18.67 7.33 12.97
CA GLY A 163 -19.66 8.39 13.11
C GLY A 163 -19.16 9.74 12.61
N ASP A 164 -17.89 10.07 12.86
CA ASP A 164 -17.27 11.30 12.35
C ASP A 164 -17.15 11.27 10.83
N ALA A 165 -16.75 10.12 10.27
CA ALA A 165 -16.69 9.91 8.84
C ALA A 165 -18.07 10.01 8.16
N GLN A 166 -19.11 9.43 8.78
CA GLN A 166 -20.49 9.56 8.28
C GLN A 166 -20.94 11.02 8.27
N THR A 167 -20.69 11.75 9.36
CA THR A 167 -21.03 13.17 9.47
C THR A 167 -20.34 14.00 8.38
N ALA A 168 -19.07 13.70 8.07
CA ALA A 168 -18.35 14.36 6.99
C ALA A 168 -18.96 14.09 5.61
N LEU A 169 -19.40 12.85 5.34
CA LEU A 169 -20.09 12.51 4.09
C LEU A 169 -21.45 13.22 3.98
N ASP A 170 -22.18 13.35 5.08
CA ASP A 170 -23.47 14.06 5.10
C ASP A 170 -23.28 15.56 4.77
N TYR A 171 -22.21 16.19 5.28
CA TYR A 171 -21.85 17.57 4.91
C TYR A 171 -21.50 17.70 3.42
N LEU A 172 -20.73 16.75 2.87
CA LEU A 172 -20.39 16.74 1.45
C LEU A 172 -21.63 16.57 0.57
N GLN A 173 -22.54 15.68 0.96
CA GLN A 173 -23.80 15.46 0.25
C GLN A 173 -24.67 16.72 0.26
N SER A 174 -24.85 17.35 1.43
CA SER A 174 -25.60 18.60 1.56
C SER A 174 -25.00 19.71 0.69
N GLY A 175 -23.68 19.85 0.68
CA GLY A 175 -22.99 20.84 -0.14
C GLY A 175 -23.23 20.65 -1.64
N LEU A 176 -23.34 19.40 -2.12
CA LEU A 176 -23.63 19.11 -3.53
C LEU A 176 -25.08 19.40 -3.89
N GLU A 177 -26.01 19.07 -3.00
CA GLU A 177 -27.42 19.41 -3.19
C GLU A 177 -27.62 20.92 -3.29
N ASP A 178 -26.86 21.71 -2.53
CA ASP A 178 -26.91 23.17 -2.58
C ASP A 178 -26.32 23.71 -3.90
N ILE A 179 -25.17 23.20 -4.35
CA ILE A 179 -24.58 23.59 -5.64
C ILE A 179 -25.53 23.28 -6.80
N GLN A 180 -26.17 22.10 -6.79
CA GLN A 180 -27.13 21.71 -7.82
C GLN A 180 -28.38 22.61 -7.83
N LYS A 181 -28.87 23.05 -6.66
CA LYS A 181 -29.97 24.02 -6.56
C LYS A 181 -29.58 25.38 -7.12
N PHE A 182 -28.37 25.87 -6.81
CA PHE A 182 -27.89 27.16 -7.34
C PHE A 182 -27.81 27.17 -8.87
N ASP A 183 -27.33 26.09 -9.49
CA ASP A 183 -27.28 25.95 -10.96
C ASP A 183 -28.65 25.90 -11.64
N ILE A 184 -29.69 25.44 -10.93
CA ILE A 184 -31.07 25.47 -11.44
C ILE A 184 -31.64 26.90 -11.32
N THR A 185 -31.34 27.64 -10.26
CA THR A 185 -31.83 29.01 -10.08
C THR A 185 -31.17 30.03 -11.01
N SER A 186 -29.90 29.82 -11.40
CA SER A 186 -29.17 30.69 -12.34
C SER A 186 -29.65 30.54 -13.80
N ASN A 187 -30.30 29.42 -14.13
CA ASN A 187 -30.88 29.16 -15.46
C ASN A 187 -32.36 29.58 -15.61
N ILE A 188 -32.99 30.13 -14.57
CA ILE A 188 -34.43 30.50 -14.56
C ILE A 188 -34.66 32.02 -14.65
N PHE A 189 -33.62 32.84 -14.58
CA PHE A 189 -33.72 34.28 -14.86
C PHE A 189 -32.99 34.66 -16.16
N PRO A 190 -33.72 35.00 -17.25
CA PRO A 190 -33.13 35.62 -18.45
C PRO A 190 -32.80 37.10 -18.24
#